data_AF-A0A512C1D7-F1
#
_entry.id   AF-A0A512C1D7-F1
#
_cell.length_a   1.000
_cell.length_b   1.000
_cell.length_c   1.000
_cell.angle_alpha   90.00
_cell.angle_beta   90.00
_cell.angle_gamma   90.00
#
_symmetry.space_group_name_H-M   'P 1'
#
loop_
_entity.id
_entity.type
_entity.pdbx_description
1 polymer ?
#
loop_
_entity_poly.entity_id
_entity_poly.type
_entity_poly.pdbx_seq_one_letter_code
_entity_poly.pdbx_strand_id
1 'polypeptide(L)'
;MHSSVVELLVQRDDSREVLRLKGREAWTLASLIEVGEGGLTPLERPAPRWSAYVHTLRKRGLAIDTVEEHHAGPYPGAHGRYVLRAPLTVLKVVTAEDKRRSGRADAVRSARRNDHSAGYAPDSVS
;
A
#
# COMPACT_ATOMS: atom_id res chain seq x y z
N MET A 1 6.37 1.01 10.91
CA MET A 1 6.61 1.57 9.57
C MET A 1 5.41 1.51 8.61
N HIS A 2 4.26 0.90 8.94
CA HIS A 2 3.29 0.50 7.89
C HIS A 2 1.98 1.27 7.85
N SER A 3 1.60 2.03 8.89
CA SER A 3 0.37 2.83 8.90
C SER A 3 0.29 3.85 7.74
N SER A 4 1.42 4.09 7.04
CA SER A 4 1.55 5.06 5.96
C SER A 4 1.62 4.46 4.56
N VAL A 5 1.66 3.14 4.33
CA VAL A 5 1.68 2.60 2.95
C VAL A 5 0.37 2.98 2.24
N VAL A 6 0.50 3.68 1.11
CA VAL A 6 -0.64 4.18 0.32
C VAL A 6 -0.72 3.57 -1.08
N GLU A 7 0.38 3.02 -1.58
CA GLU A 7 0.41 2.29 -2.85
C GLU A 7 1.47 1.19 -2.77
N LEU A 8 1.15 0.05 -3.36
CA LEU A 8 2.01 -1.13 -3.40
C LEU A 8 1.93 -1.74 -4.80
N LEU A 9 3.10 -2.02 -5.37
CA LEU A 9 3.25 -2.75 -6.62
C LEU A 9 3.98 -4.06 -6.33
N VAL A 10 3.33 -5.18 -6.65
CA VAL A 10 3.89 -6.52 -6.46
C VAL A 10 3.80 -7.28 -7.77
N GLN A 11 4.76 -8.16 -8.01
CA GLN A 11 4.68 -9.18 -9.04
C GLN A 11 4.36 -10.52 -8.37
N ARG A 12 3.48 -11.29 -8.98
CA ARG A 12 3.27 -12.68 -8.62
C ARG A 12 4.35 -13.56 -9.23
N ASP A 13 4.94 -14.45 -8.45
CA ASP A 13 6.03 -15.29 -8.95
C ASP A 13 5.50 -16.42 -9.84
N ASP A 14 4.27 -16.88 -9.60
CA ASP A 14 3.61 -17.96 -10.33
C ASP A 14 3.13 -17.56 -11.73
N SER A 15 2.53 -16.37 -11.87
CA SER A 15 1.96 -15.88 -13.13
C SER A 15 2.75 -14.76 -13.78
N ARG A 16 3.75 -14.20 -13.10
CA ARG A 16 4.47 -12.96 -13.48
C ARG A 16 3.58 -11.71 -13.63
N GLU A 17 2.31 -11.81 -13.26
CA GLU A 17 1.35 -10.72 -13.28
C GLU A 17 1.73 -9.65 -12.24
N VAL A 18 1.62 -8.39 -12.64
CA VAL A 18 1.89 -7.24 -11.76
C VAL A 18 0.58 -6.69 -11.22
N LEU A 19 0.44 -6.68 -9.89
CA LEU A 19 -0.71 -6.12 -9.20
C LEU A 19 -0.38 -4.75 -8.63
N ARG A 20 -1.23 -3.77 -8.94
CA ARG A 20 -1.19 -2.43 -8.35
C ARG A 20 -2.30 -2.26 -7.33
N LEU A 21 -1.91 -2.02 -6.09
CA LEU A 21 -2.81 -1.84 -4.96
C LEU A 21 -2.68 -0.42 -4.42
N LYS A 22 -3.78 0.11 -3.89
CA LYS A 22 -3.84 1.45 -3.31
C LYS A 22 -4.57 1.44 -1.97
N GLY A 23 -4.29 2.46 -1.15
CA GLY A 23 -4.98 2.70 0.10
C GLY A 23 -4.94 1.50 1.05
N ARG A 24 -6.09 1.12 1.58
CA ARG A 24 -6.19 0.07 2.62
C ARG A 24 -5.86 -1.33 2.11
N GLU A 25 -6.07 -1.63 0.83
CA GLU A 25 -5.65 -2.90 0.25
C GLU A 25 -4.13 -3.01 0.16
N ALA A 26 -3.46 -1.94 -0.27
CA ALA A 26 -1.99 -1.88 -0.31
C ALA A 26 -1.41 -2.06 1.11
N TRP A 27 -1.99 -1.37 2.08
CA TRP A 27 -1.63 -1.50 3.49
C TRP A 27 -1.82 -2.93 4.02
N THR A 28 -2.95 -3.56 3.69
CA THR A 28 -3.30 -4.92 4.12
C THR A 28 -2.28 -5.92 3.55
N LEU A 29 -2.02 -5.87 2.25
CA LEU A 29 -1.06 -6.78 1.63
C LEU A 29 0.37 -6.55 2.12
N ALA A 30 0.80 -5.28 2.26
CA ALA A 30 2.11 -4.97 2.82
C ALA A 30 2.29 -5.53 4.24
N SER A 31 1.23 -5.47 5.06
CA SER A 31 1.25 -6.05 6.40
C SER A 31 1.37 -7.57 6.38
N LEU A 32 0.68 -8.24 5.45
CA LEU A 32 0.77 -9.70 5.30
C LEU A 32 2.12 -10.17 4.75
N ILE A 33 2.73 -9.42 3.83
CA ILE A 33 4.07 -9.73 3.30
C ILE A 33 5.13 -9.66 4.40
N GLU A 34 5.04 -8.66 5.28
CA GLU A 34 6.01 -8.46 6.36
C GLU A 34 5.97 -9.57 7.41
N VAL A 35 4.76 -9.97 7.85
CA VAL A 35 4.62 -11.08 8.82
C VAL A 35 4.91 -12.44 8.18
N GLY A 36 4.85 -12.51 6.84
CA GLY A 36 5.12 -13.72 6.07
C GLY A 36 4.24 -14.88 6.52
N GLU A 37 4.87 -16.05 6.72
CA GLU A 37 4.19 -17.28 7.12
C GLU A 37 3.60 -17.24 8.53
N GLY A 38 4.06 -16.31 9.39
CA GLY A 38 3.52 -16.12 10.73
C GLY A 38 2.07 -15.63 10.73
N GLY A 39 1.64 -14.99 9.64
CA GLY A 39 0.31 -14.43 9.50
C GLY A 39 0.01 -13.31 10.50
N LEU A 40 -1.23 -12.83 10.47
CA LEU A 40 -1.66 -11.74 11.34
C LEU A 40 -3.12 -11.85 11.74
N THR A 41 -3.38 -11.57 13.00
CA THR A 41 -4.70 -11.36 13.55
C THR A 41 -5.12 -9.88 13.51
N PRO A 42 -6.41 -9.57 13.33
CA PRO A 42 -6.91 -8.19 13.42
C PRO A 42 -6.59 -7.48 14.76
N LEU A 43 -6.32 -8.24 15.82
CA LEU A 43 -5.95 -7.73 17.14
C LEU A 43 -4.54 -7.11 17.13
N GLU A 44 -3.60 -7.70 16.40
CA GLU A 44 -2.21 -7.22 16.33
C GLU A 44 -2.07 -5.94 15.49
N ARG A 45 -2.93 -5.75 14.48
CA ARG A 45 -2.99 -4.52 13.67
C ARG A 45 -4.44 -4.11 13.42
N PRO A 46 -5.06 -3.34 14.32
CA PRO A 46 -6.47 -2.98 14.19
C PRO A 46 -6.75 -2.17 12.93
N ALA A 47 -7.70 -2.65 12.12
CA ALA A 47 -8.25 -1.92 11.00
C ALA A 47 -9.75 -2.21 10.88
N PRO A 48 -10.56 -1.23 10.44
CA PRO A 48 -12.02 -1.31 10.56
C PRO A 48 -12.66 -2.46 9.77
N ARG A 49 -12.00 -3.06 8.76
CA ARG A 49 -12.57 -4.12 7.90
C ARG A 49 -11.53 -5.07 7.28
N TRP A 50 -10.74 -5.77 8.11
CA TRP A 50 -9.76 -6.76 7.62
C TRP A 50 -10.34 -7.76 6.63
N SER A 51 -11.45 -8.40 6.99
CA SER A 51 -12.09 -9.43 6.17
C SER A 51 -12.50 -8.92 4.78
N ALA A 52 -12.93 -7.65 4.67
CA ALA A 52 -13.30 -7.05 3.40
C ALA A 52 -12.07 -6.82 2.50
N TYR A 53 -10.95 -6.37 3.07
CA TYR A 53 -9.72 -6.17 2.31
C TYR A 53 -9.12 -7.50 1.85
N VAL A 54 -9.09 -8.50 2.74
CA VAL A 54 -8.66 -9.87 2.40
C VAL A 54 -9.55 -10.47 1.31
N HIS A 55 -10.87 -10.29 1.39
CA HIS A 55 -11.80 -10.74 0.36
C HIS A 55 -11.50 -10.11 -1.00
N THR A 56 -11.24 -8.81 -1.06
CA THR A 56 -10.86 -8.15 -2.32
C THR A 56 -9.51 -8.64 -2.84
N LEU A 57 -8.53 -8.88 -1.97
CA LEU A 57 -7.23 -9.44 -2.37
C LEU A 57 -7.38 -10.86 -2.95
N ARG A 58 -8.22 -11.71 -2.34
CA ARG A 58 -8.55 -13.04 -2.86
C ARG A 58 -9.22 -12.97 -4.23
N LYS A 59 -10.13 -12.03 -4.45
CA LYS A 59 -10.74 -11.79 -5.78
C LYS A 59 -9.72 -11.40 -6.85
N ARG A 60 -8.56 -10.87 -6.47
CA ARG A 60 -7.44 -10.59 -7.38
C ARG A 60 -6.50 -11.78 -7.55
N GLY A 61 -6.90 -12.97 -7.10
CA GLY A 61 -6.14 -14.20 -7.26
C GLY A 61 -5.02 -14.41 -6.24
N LEU A 62 -4.96 -13.61 -5.17
CA LEU A 62 -3.99 -13.81 -4.11
C LEU A 62 -4.46 -14.91 -3.14
N ALA A 63 -3.67 -15.96 -3.01
CA ALA A 63 -3.87 -17.01 -2.02
C ALA A 63 -3.57 -16.47 -0.61
N ILE A 64 -4.62 -16.33 0.20
CA ILE A 64 -4.56 -15.91 1.59
C ILE A 64 -5.43 -16.87 2.41
N ASP A 65 -4.84 -17.57 3.36
CA ASP A 65 -5.55 -18.46 4.27
C ASP A 65 -6.16 -17.68 5.44
N THR A 66 -7.22 -18.22 6.02
CA THR A 66 -7.73 -17.80 7.33
C THR A 66 -7.65 -18.99 8.26
N VAL A 67 -6.72 -18.95 9.21
CA VAL A 67 -6.59 -19.94 10.28
C VAL A 67 -7.42 -19.48 11.46
N GLU A 68 -8.30 -20.34 11.96
CA GLU A 68 -9.11 -20.03 13.13
C GLU A 68 -8.25 -20.18 14.40
N GLU A 69 -8.08 -19.08 15.14
CA GLU A 69 -7.42 -19.09 16.43
C GLU A 69 -8.44 -18.90 17.55
N HIS A 70 -8.58 -19.95 18.36
CA HIS A 70 -9.38 -19.88 19.57
C HIS A 70 -8.61 -19.13 20.65
N HIS A 71 -9.24 -18.10 21.22
CA HIS A 71 -8.71 -17.44 22.41
C HIS A 71 -9.48 -17.89 23.66
N ALA A 72 -8.75 -18.31 24.69
CA ALA A 72 -9.30 -18.63 26.00
C ALA A 72 -9.47 -17.35 26.84
N GLY A 73 -10.42 -17.36 27.78
CA GLY A 73 -10.67 -16.24 28.69
C GLY A 73 -12.15 -16.09 29.05
N PRO A 74 -12.54 -15.01 29.76
CA PRO A 74 -13.93 -14.75 30.18
C PRO A 74 -14.91 -14.59 29.00
N TYR A 75 -14.39 -14.30 27.81
CA TYR A 75 -15.13 -14.18 26.56
C TYR A 75 -14.49 -15.10 25.51
N PRO A 76 -14.76 -16.42 25.57
CA PRO A 76 -14.22 -17.36 24.60
C PRO A 76 -14.78 -17.07 23.21
N GLY A 77 -13.92 -17.17 22.20
CA GLY A 77 -14.27 -16.88 20.82
C GLY A 77 -13.15 -17.28 19.88
N ALA A 78 -13.42 -17.13 18.59
CA ALA A 78 -12.48 -17.43 17.53
C ALA A 78 -12.21 -16.16 16.72
N HIS A 79 -10.95 -15.96 16.35
CA HIS A 79 -10.55 -14.91 15.42
C HIS A 79 -9.71 -15.49 14.30
N GLY A 80 -9.86 -14.93 13.10
CA GLY A 80 -9.11 -15.38 11.95
C GLY A 80 -7.70 -14.79 11.93
N ARG A 81 -6.67 -15.64 11.91
CA ARG A 81 -5.32 -15.27 11.50
C ARG A 81 -5.21 -15.39 9.99
N TYR A 82 -4.82 -14.30 9.33
CA TYR A 82 -4.63 -14.27 7.89
C TYR A 82 -3.18 -14.58 7.53
N VAL A 83 -2.97 -15.57 6.66
CA VAL A 83 -1.62 -15.99 6.22
C VAL A 83 -1.51 -15.83 4.71
N LEU A 84 -0.52 -15.08 4.24
CA LEU A 84 -0.26 -14.96 2.81
C LEU A 84 0.46 -16.22 2.31
N ARG A 85 -0.12 -16.87 1.30
CA ARG A 85 0.47 -18.05 0.64
C ARG A 85 0.96 -17.76 -0.77
N ALA A 86 0.43 -16.69 -1.39
CA ALA A 86 0.87 -16.30 -2.72
C ALA A 86 2.35 -15.88 -2.69
N PRO A 87 3.22 -16.49 -3.52
CA PRO A 87 4.60 -16.06 -3.67
C PRO A 87 4.63 -14.74 -4.46
N LEU A 88 5.12 -13.68 -3.81
CA LEU A 88 5.11 -12.32 -4.33
C LEU A 88 6.49 -11.67 -4.21
N THR A 89 6.90 -11.01 -5.29
CA THR A 89 8.04 -10.09 -5.29
C THR A 89 7.54 -8.65 -5.18
N VAL A 90 8.01 -7.91 -4.17
CA VAL A 90 7.70 -6.47 -4.02
C VAL A 90 8.51 -5.67 -5.03
N LEU A 91 7.82 -5.00 -5.96
CA LEU A 91 8.45 -4.14 -6.97
C LEU A 91 8.56 -2.69 -6.50
N LYS A 92 7.55 -2.19 -5.78
CA LYS A 92 7.51 -0.81 -5.31
C LYS A 92 6.61 -0.64 -4.10
N VAL A 93 7.07 0.11 -3.12
CA VAL A 93 6.27 0.59 -1.98
C VAL A 93 6.23 2.11 -2.03
N VAL A 94 5.06 2.70 -1.81
CA VAL A 94 4.91 4.15 -1.66
C VAL A 94 4.21 4.42 -0.34
N THR A 95 4.88 5.22 0.50
CA THR A 95 4.30 5.71 1.74
C THR A 95 3.60 7.06 1.54
N ALA A 96 2.76 7.44 2.49
CA ALA A 96 2.15 8.75 2.54
C ALA A 96 3.21 9.87 2.56
N GLU A 97 4.36 9.62 3.19
CA GLU A 97 5.48 10.55 3.24
C GLU A 97 6.15 10.71 1.88
N ASP A 98 6.40 9.60 1.16
CA ASP A 98 6.92 9.64 -0.20
C ASP A 98 5.99 10.45 -1.11
N LYS A 99 4.67 10.23 -0.99
CA LYS A 99 3.68 10.95 -1.77
C LYS A 99 3.67 12.46 -1.47
N ARG A 100 3.81 12.84 -0.19
CA ARG A 100 3.91 14.25 0.24
C ARG A 100 5.19 14.90 -0.27
N ARG A 101 6.32 14.18 -0.22
CA ARG A 101 7.63 14.66 -0.71
C ARG A 101 7.60 14.93 -2.21
N SER A 102 7.05 14.01 -2.99
CA SER A 102 6.90 14.15 -4.44
C SER A 102 5.99 15.33 -4.80
N GLY A 103 4.82 15.44 -4.16
CA GLY A 103 3.91 16.57 -4.40
C GLY A 103 4.54 17.93 -4.08
N ARG A 104 5.35 18.03 -3.03
CA ARG A 104 6.12 19.25 -2.73
C ARG A 104 7.15 19.55 -3.81
N ALA A 105 7.90 18.55 -4.28
CA ALA A 105 8.89 18.74 -5.35
C ALA A 105 8.24 19.19 -6.67
N ASP A 106 7.08 18.62 -7.01
CA ASP A 106 6.32 18.98 -8.21
C ASP A 106 5.79 20.42 -8.13
N ALA A 107 5.26 20.83 -6.97
CA ALA A 107 4.84 22.21 -6.72
C ALA A 107 6.00 23.21 -6.88
N VAL A 108 7.18 22.88 -6.33
CA VAL A 108 8.39 23.71 -6.46
C VAL A 108 8.83 23.83 -7.93
N ARG A 109 8.81 22.73 -8.71
CA ARG A 109 9.14 22.78 -10.15
C ARG A 109 8.13 23.60 -10.94
N SER A 110 6.84 23.52 -10.60
CA SER A 110 5.80 24.31 -11.26
C SER A 110 5.97 25.81 -11.01
N ALA A 111 6.29 26.20 -9.77
CA ALA A 111 6.56 27.60 -9.43
C ALA A 111 7.75 28.17 -10.22
N ARG A 112 8.86 27.42 -10.32
CA ARG A 112 10.05 27.86 -11.07
C ARG A 112 9.81 28.04 -12.58
N ARG A 113 8.90 27.25 -13.16
CA ARG A 113 8.53 27.39 -14.58
C ARG A 113 7.70 28.64 -14.84
N ASN A 114 6.86 29.06 -13.90
CA ASN A 114 6.04 30.27 -14.05
C ASN A 114 6.84 31.57 -13.91
N ASP A 115 7.98 31.56 -13.22
CA ASP A 115 8.85 32.75 -13.11
C ASP A 115 9.69 33.02 -14.38
N HIS A 116 9.88 32.03 -15.26
CA HIS A 116 10.71 32.18 -16.47
C HIS A 116 9.94 32.70 -17.71
N SER A 117 8.64 32.98 -17.61
CA SER A 117 7.84 33.54 -18.72
C SER A 117 7.66 35.06 -18.66
N ALA A 118 8.39 35.78 -17.81
CA ALA A 118 8.24 37.24 -17.62
C ALA A 118 9.40 38.09 -18.18
N GLY A 119 10.22 37.59 -19.11
CA GLY A 119 11.34 38.40 -19.62
C GLY A 119 11.85 38.00 -21.00
N TYR A 120 11.24 38.57 -22.05
CA TYR A 120 11.89 38.89 -23.34
C TYR A 120 10.96 39.82 -24.14
N ALA A 121 11.12 41.16 -24.11
CA ALA A 121 12.08 42.03 -24.84
C ALA A 121 11.46 42.58 -26.16
N PRO A 122 11.97 43.63 -26.83
CA PRO A 122 13.12 44.48 -26.53
C PRO A 122 12.87 46.02 -26.63
N ASP A 123 13.87 46.77 -26.19
CA ASP A 123 14.02 48.21 -26.42
C ASP A 123 14.19 48.59 -27.91
N SER A 124 13.57 49.72 -28.26
CA SER A 124 13.90 50.77 -29.26
C SER A 124 14.71 50.45 -30.53
N VAL A 125 14.13 50.72 -31.71
CA VAL A 125 14.70 51.40 -32.91
C VAL A 125 13.49 51.75 -33.81
N SER A 126 13.24 52.93 -34.42
CA SER A 126 13.92 54.21 -34.69
C SER A 126 12.87 55.31 -34.82
#